data_AF-A0A929NJV4-F1
#
_entry.id   AF-A0A929NJV4-F1
#
_cell.length_a   1.000
_cell.length_b   1.000
_cell.length_c   1.000
_cell.angle_alpha   90.00
_cell.angle_beta   90.00
_cell.angle_gamma   90.00
#
_symmetry.space_group_name_H-M   'P 1'
#
loop_
_entity.id
_entity.type
_entity.pdbx_description
1 polymer ?
#
loop_
_entity_poly.entity_id
_entity_poly.type
_entity_poly.pdbx_seq_one_letter_code
_entity_poly.pdbx_strand_id
1 'polypeptide(L)'
;MIKRKVLILSTLLSFALCIGSAWAGNLATDEYTGGGTVVNGVPPNINSVTLMMAPMGNILYDNGPLINSPGTGAGGADESILETITLGLNIFGYGHQVAADNRIADDFTINSPGGWLISNITFYAYQTSSSITSTMTAANLRIWDGIPGEVGSQVVWGDDSTNIMTATGWSGIYRVTETTSGDTLRPIMTNEVAVNTVLIPGTYWLDWQTDGTLISGPWAPPISILGQAVTGNGMQSVDGGVTYAAVVDSGTADPAGFPFIIAGNLNGFGAPKTIPLLANEMLLLLAALLALVALVTIRRKMA
;
A
#
# COMPACT_ATOMS: atom_id res chain seq x y z
N MET A 1 -47.48 -38.79 -43.66
CA MET A 1 -47.37 -38.71 -42.17
C MET A 1 -45.95 -38.57 -41.64
N ILE A 2 -44.93 -39.22 -42.21
CA ILE A 2 -43.54 -39.19 -41.72
C ILE A 2 -42.88 -37.79 -41.84
N LYS A 3 -43.19 -37.03 -42.91
CA LYS A 3 -42.62 -35.68 -43.12
C LYS A 3 -43.06 -34.61 -42.09
N ARG A 4 -44.25 -34.73 -41.51
CA ARG A 4 -44.74 -33.80 -40.46
C ARG A 4 -44.12 -34.10 -39.08
N LYS A 5 -43.79 -35.37 -38.80
CA LYS A 5 -43.20 -35.78 -37.52
C LYS A 5 -41.74 -35.34 -37.38
N VAL A 6 -40.97 -35.28 -38.47
CA VAL A 6 -39.56 -34.83 -38.45
C VAL A 6 -39.44 -33.32 -38.22
N LEU A 7 -40.35 -32.52 -38.78
CA LEU A 7 -40.37 -31.05 -38.61
C LEU A 7 -40.69 -30.63 -37.16
N ILE A 8 -41.57 -31.37 -36.49
CA ILE A 8 -41.93 -31.15 -35.08
C ILE A 8 -40.79 -31.61 -34.15
N LEU A 9 -40.10 -32.72 -34.50
CA LEU A 9 -38.99 -33.23 -33.71
C LEU A 9 -37.75 -32.32 -33.77
N SER A 10 -37.46 -31.69 -34.92
CA SER A 10 -36.31 -30.77 -35.05
C SER A 10 -36.54 -29.41 -34.37
N THR A 11 -37.78 -28.93 -34.31
CA THR A 11 -38.10 -27.66 -33.63
C THR A 11 -38.19 -27.83 -32.11
N LEU A 12 -38.68 -28.99 -31.63
CA LEU A 12 -38.69 -29.32 -30.21
C LEU A 12 -37.28 -29.56 -29.64
N LEU A 13 -36.36 -30.14 -30.43
CA LEU A 13 -34.98 -30.37 -29.98
C LEU A 13 -34.19 -29.05 -29.82
N SER A 14 -34.45 -28.06 -30.67
CA SER A 14 -33.87 -26.72 -30.55
C SER A 14 -34.41 -25.95 -29.35
N PHE A 15 -35.70 -26.12 -29.03
CA PHE A 15 -36.31 -25.47 -27.86
C PHE A 15 -35.84 -26.09 -26.53
N ALA A 16 -35.55 -27.40 -26.52
CA ALA A 16 -35.02 -28.10 -25.35
C ALA A 16 -33.57 -27.70 -25.01
N LEU A 17 -32.71 -27.45 -26.01
CA LEU A 17 -31.35 -26.97 -25.78
C LEU A 17 -31.31 -25.54 -25.19
N CYS A 18 -32.29 -24.69 -25.51
CA CYS A 18 -32.35 -23.32 -24.99
C CYS A 18 -32.82 -23.23 -23.52
N ILE A 19 -33.54 -24.23 -23.01
CA ILE A 19 -34.01 -24.24 -21.60
C ILE A 19 -32.96 -24.90 -20.69
N GLY A 20 -32.17 -25.86 -21.20
CA GLY A 20 -31.09 -26.50 -20.44
C GLY A 20 -29.95 -25.56 -20.04
N SER A 21 -29.68 -24.51 -20.83
CA SER A 21 -28.66 -23.50 -20.51
C SER A 21 -29.10 -22.48 -19.46
N ALA A 22 -30.40 -22.38 -19.15
CA ALA A 22 -30.92 -21.48 -18.10
C ALA A 22 -30.84 -22.08 -16.68
N TRP A 23 -30.53 -23.39 -16.55
CA TRP A 23 -30.40 -24.09 -15.27
C TRP A 23 -29.01 -24.69 -15.01
N ALA A 24 -28.05 -24.48 -15.92
CA ALA A 24 -26.64 -24.77 -15.68
C ALA A 24 -25.87 -23.51 -15.27
N GLY A 25 -26.45 -22.73 -14.36
CA GLY A 25 -25.77 -21.64 -13.68
C GLY A 25 -25.06 -22.17 -12.44
N ASN A 26 -23.74 -22.11 -12.44
CA ASN A 26 -22.83 -22.28 -11.31
C ASN A 26 -22.66 -23.70 -10.76
N LEU A 27 -21.82 -24.52 -11.40
CA LEU A 27 -20.96 -25.46 -10.70
C LEU A 27 -19.66 -25.66 -11.50
N ALA A 28 -18.74 -24.72 -11.34
CA ALA A 28 -17.32 -24.97 -11.53
C ALA A 28 -16.62 -24.42 -10.29
N THR A 29 -16.54 -25.25 -9.25
CA THR A 29 -15.55 -25.04 -8.20
C THR A 29 -14.22 -25.47 -8.78
N ASP A 30 -13.33 -24.54 -9.07
CA ASP A 30 -11.93 -24.89 -9.29
C ASP A 30 -11.39 -25.48 -7.98
N GLU A 31 -10.95 -26.74 -8.04
CA GLU A 31 -10.04 -27.29 -7.05
C GLU A 31 -8.73 -26.50 -7.13
N TYR A 32 -8.42 -25.75 -6.09
CA TYR A 32 -7.08 -25.20 -5.91
C TYR A 32 -6.11 -26.35 -5.56
N THR A 33 -5.44 -26.91 -6.55
CA THR A 33 -4.16 -27.61 -6.35
C THR A 33 -3.05 -26.60 -6.07
N GLY A 34 -3.02 -26.06 -4.85
CA GLY A 34 -1.80 -25.52 -4.26
C GLY A 34 -1.38 -26.41 -3.10
N GLY A 35 -0.15 -26.91 -3.17
CA GLY A 35 0.42 -27.80 -2.18
C GLY A 35 0.47 -27.17 -0.79
N GLY A 36 -0.49 -27.54 0.05
CA GLY A 36 -0.45 -27.40 1.49
C GLY A 36 -1.10 -28.65 2.09
N THR A 37 -0.34 -29.42 2.86
CA THR A 37 -0.83 -30.64 3.51
C THR A 37 -1.97 -30.31 4.47
N VAL A 38 -3.20 -30.59 4.07
CA VAL A 38 -4.38 -30.52 4.94
C VAL A 38 -4.39 -31.78 5.82
N VAL A 39 -4.16 -31.60 7.12
CA VAL A 39 -4.39 -32.65 8.11
C VAL A 39 -5.90 -32.71 8.37
N ASN A 40 -6.56 -33.74 7.86
CA ASN A 40 -7.98 -33.99 8.08
C ASN A 40 -8.25 -34.37 9.55
N GLY A 41 -9.18 -33.65 10.21
CA GLY A 41 -10.01 -34.23 11.25
C GLY A 41 -10.31 -33.40 12.51
N VAL A 42 -11.09 -32.31 12.41
CA VAL A 42 -11.93 -31.81 13.52
C VAL A 42 -13.20 -31.13 12.94
N PRO A 43 -14.42 -31.43 13.41
CA PRO A 43 -15.64 -30.77 12.94
C PRO A 43 -15.75 -29.30 13.44
N PRO A 44 -16.52 -28.42 12.75
CA PRO A 44 -16.48 -26.99 13.02
C PRO A 44 -17.29 -26.62 14.27
N ASN A 45 -16.61 -26.14 15.30
CA ASN A 45 -17.24 -25.41 16.39
C ASN A 45 -17.26 -23.90 16.05
N ILE A 46 -18.44 -23.45 15.66
CA ILE A 46 -18.87 -22.05 15.67
C ILE A 46 -18.93 -21.54 17.12
N ASN A 47 -17.85 -20.92 17.62
CA ASN A 47 -17.85 -19.90 18.70
C ASN A 47 -16.42 -19.52 19.13
N SER A 48 -15.62 -19.04 18.19
CA SER A 48 -14.36 -18.36 18.53
C SER A 48 -14.24 -17.13 17.65
N VAL A 49 -14.83 -16.02 18.10
CA VAL A 49 -14.35 -14.69 17.68
C VAL A 49 -13.00 -14.53 18.35
N THR A 50 -11.99 -15.15 17.76
CA THR A 50 -10.61 -14.79 18.03
C THR A 50 -10.50 -13.35 17.55
N LEU A 51 -10.46 -12.39 18.48
CA LEU A 51 -9.81 -11.11 18.21
C LEU A 51 -8.36 -11.48 17.90
N MET A 52 -8.10 -11.81 16.64
CA MET A 52 -6.75 -11.96 16.13
C MET A 52 -6.15 -10.57 16.29
N MET A 53 -5.14 -10.46 17.15
CA MET A 53 -4.15 -9.39 17.05
C MET A 53 -3.86 -9.26 15.55
N ALA A 54 -4.19 -8.11 14.97
CA ALA A 54 -4.13 -7.94 13.53
C ALA A 54 -2.76 -8.45 13.04
N PRO A 55 -2.71 -9.37 12.06
CA PRO A 55 -1.42 -9.71 11.48
C PRO A 55 -0.79 -8.41 10.98
N MET A 56 0.52 -8.24 11.17
CA MET A 56 1.25 -7.18 10.47
C MET A 56 0.85 -7.29 9.00
N GLY A 57 0.18 -6.26 8.46
CA GLY A 57 -0.24 -6.26 7.07
C GLY A 57 0.96 -6.48 6.15
N ASN A 58 0.74 -6.96 4.94
CA ASN A 58 1.82 -7.04 3.96
C ASN A 58 2.37 -5.63 3.71
N ILE A 59 3.68 -5.49 3.48
CA ILE A 59 4.26 -4.22 3.05
C ILE A 59 3.67 -3.88 1.67
N LEU A 60 2.96 -2.77 1.59
CA LEU A 60 2.34 -2.24 0.38
C LEU A 60 3.25 -1.21 -0.29
N TYR A 61 4.00 -0.45 0.50
CA TYR A 61 4.89 0.60 0.03
C TYR A 61 6.05 0.81 1.00
N ASP A 62 7.22 1.10 0.44
CA ASP A 62 8.44 1.50 1.16
C ASP A 62 9.02 2.70 0.40
N ASN A 63 9.06 3.87 1.06
CA ASN A 63 9.49 5.12 0.42
C ASN A 63 11.00 5.26 0.27
N GLY A 64 11.78 4.26 0.67
CA GLY A 64 13.21 4.23 0.44
C GLY A 64 14.04 3.95 1.69
N PRO A 65 15.34 3.67 1.49
CA PRO A 65 16.18 3.16 2.55
C PRO A 65 16.58 4.25 3.54
N LEU A 66 16.67 3.84 4.80
CA LEU A 66 17.31 4.62 5.86
C LEU A 66 18.76 4.19 6.11
N ILE A 67 19.12 2.97 5.68
CA ILE A 67 20.42 2.36 5.92
C ILE A 67 21.26 2.47 4.64
N ASN A 68 22.45 3.07 4.77
CA ASN A 68 23.48 3.09 3.72
C ASN A 68 24.82 2.52 4.18
N SER A 69 24.92 2.06 5.44
CA SER A 69 26.09 1.34 5.95
C SER A 69 25.65 0.24 6.93
N PRO A 70 25.32 -0.97 6.43
CA PRO A 70 24.84 -2.06 7.27
C PRO A 70 25.93 -2.64 8.18
N GLY A 71 25.60 -2.84 9.46
CA GLY A 71 26.44 -3.52 10.45
C GLY A 71 27.75 -2.82 10.82
N THR A 72 27.97 -1.57 10.43
CA THR A 72 29.22 -0.82 10.69
C THR A 72 29.20 -0.03 12.00
N GLY A 73 28.02 0.18 12.58
CA GLY A 73 27.83 0.99 13.78
C GLY A 73 28.20 0.28 15.07
N ALA A 74 28.07 1.01 16.17
CA ALA A 74 28.36 0.50 17.51
C ALA A 74 27.57 -0.79 17.81
N GLY A 75 28.28 -1.82 18.25
CA GLY A 75 27.68 -3.12 18.56
C GLY A 75 27.19 -3.92 17.33
N GLY A 76 27.61 -3.53 16.12
CA GLY A 76 27.15 -4.15 14.87
C GLY A 76 25.78 -3.64 14.41
N ALA A 77 25.33 -2.50 14.94
CA ALA A 77 24.14 -1.80 14.48
C ALA A 77 24.33 -1.26 13.05
N ASP A 78 23.21 -1.04 12.35
CA ASP A 78 23.22 -0.37 11.06
C ASP A 78 23.43 1.13 11.23
N GLU A 79 23.96 1.80 10.20
CA GLU A 79 24.13 3.24 10.20
C GLU A 79 23.40 3.90 9.02
N SER A 80 22.78 5.02 9.35
CA SER A 80 22.31 6.04 8.42
C SER A 80 23.38 7.15 8.40
N ILE A 81 24.31 7.07 7.46
CA ILE A 81 25.47 7.97 7.34
C ILE A 81 25.12 9.17 6.46
N LEU A 82 25.29 10.38 6.98
CA LEU A 82 25.21 11.64 6.23
C LEU A 82 26.55 11.86 5.53
N GLU A 83 26.53 11.96 4.20
CA GLU A 83 27.74 12.17 3.38
C GLU A 83 28.22 13.63 3.40
N THR A 84 28.66 14.09 4.57
CA THR A 84 29.12 15.46 4.85
C THR A 84 30.39 15.90 4.11
N ILE A 85 31.24 14.97 3.73
CA ILE A 85 32.50 15.17 3.01
C ILE A 85 32.30 14.81 1.54
N THR A 86 31.76 13.62 1.25
CA THR A 86 31.66 13.12 -0.13
C THR A 86 30.64 13.91 -0.95
N LEU A 87 29.51 14.28 -0.35
CA LEU A 87 28.44 15.04 -1.02
C LEU A 87 28.30 16.48 -0.50
N GLY A 88 28.86 16.80 0.67
CA GLY A 88 28.76 18.14 1.26
C GLY A 88 27.45 18.42 1.98
N LEU A 89 26.64 17.38 2.25
CA LEU A 89 25.37 17.51 2.96
C LEU A 89 25.59 17.93 4.42
N ASN A 90 24.63 18.61 5.05
CA ASN A 90 24.79 19.11 6.42
C ASN A 90 23.56 19.00 7.33
N ILE A 91 22.43 18.49 6.84
CA ILE A 91 21.23 18.28 7.65
C ILE A 91 21.12 16.82 8.11
N PHE A 92 21.24 16.59 9.42
CA PHE A 92 21.07 15.26 10.01
C PHE A 92 19.62 14.76 9.97
N GLY A 93 18.67 15.69 10.12
CA GLY A 93 17.25 15.41 10.14
C GLY A 93 16.44 16.70 10.24
N TYR A 94 15.18 16.62 9.83
CA TYR A 94 14.26 17.75 9.75
C TYR A 94 13.33 17.77 10.95
N GLY A 95 13.00 18.97 11.42
CA GLY A 95 12.12 19.14 12.56
C GLY A 95 10.69 18.73 12.21
N HIS A 96 10.09 17.89 13.04
CA HIS A 96 8.68 17.52 12.94
C HIS A 96 8.09 17.39 14.35
N GLN A 97 8.44 18.35 15.21
CA GLN A 97 8.11 18.32 16.62
C GLN A 97 6.72 18.91 16.88
N VAL A 98 5.89 18.17 17.62
CA VAL A 98 4.60 18.69 18.13
C VAL A 98 4.80 19.97 18.94
N ALA A 99 5.83 20.02 19.80
CA ALA A 99 6.09 21.18 20.66
C ALA A 99 6.46 22.47 19.90
N ALA A 100 6.92 22.35 18.65
CA ALA A 100 7.26 23.48 17.79
C ALA A 100 6.24 23.67 16.65
N ASP A 101 5.19 22.86 16.61
CA ASP A 101 4.19 22.80 15.53
C ASP A 101 4.82 22.61 14.15
N ASN A 102 5.93 21.86 14.11
CA ASN A 102 6.64 21.53 12.89
C ASN A 102 6.08 20.21 12.34
N ARG A 103 5.84 20.17 11.04
CA ARG A 103 5.34 18.98 10.34
C ARG A 103 6.22 18.67 9.14
N ILE A 104 6.28 17.41 8.76
CA ILE A 104 6.87 17.00 7.48
C ILE A 104 5.84 16.23 6.67
N ALA A 105 6.03 16.25 5.36
CA ALA A 105 5.20 15.50 4.45
C ALA A 105 5.99 14.87 3.33
N ASP A 106 5.49 13.75 2.82
CA ASP A 106 6.04 13.07 1.64
C ASP A 106 4.94 12.23 0.97
N ASP A 107 5.09 11.94 -0.32
CA ASP A 107 4.04 11.34 -1.13
C ASP A 107 4.20 9.83 -1.35
N PHE A 108 3.10 9.20 -1.72
CA PHE A 108 3.08 7.87 -2.27
C PHE A 108 1.95 7.72 -3.27
N THR A 109 2.07 6.74 -4.16
CA THR A 109 1.06 6.50 -5.20
C THR A 109 0.53 5.08 -5.16
N ILE A 110 -0.80 4.97 -5.11
CA ILE A 110 -1.54 3.71 -5.16
C ILE A 110 -1.92 3.41 -6.61
N ASN A 111 -1.21 2.44 -7.20
CA ASN A 111 -1.49 1.97 -8.57
C ASN A 111 -2.42 0.76 -8.62
N SER A 112 -2.72 0.14 -7.47
CA SER A 112 -3.62 -1.02 -7.39
C SER A 112 -5.05 -0.62 -7.77
N PRO A 113 -5.69 -1.24 -8.79
CA PRO A 113 -7.01 -0.82 -9.27
C PRO A 113 -8.13 -0.83 -8.21
N GLY A 114 -8.02 -1.69 -7.19
CA GLY A 114 -8.99 -1.75 -6.10
C GLY A 114 -8.65 -0.86 -4.90
N GLY A 115 -7.49 -0.20 -4.94
CA GLY A 115 -6.95 0.56 -3.81
C GLY A 115 -6.22 -0.31 -2.79
N TRP A 116 -5.94 0.28 -1.64
CA TRP A 116 -5.30 -0.35 -0.48
C TRP A 116 -6.16 -0.17 0.77
N LEU A 117 -6.27 -1.23 1.56
CA LEU A 117 -6.63 -1.14 2.98
C LEU A 117 -5.34 -0.94 3.77
N ILE A 118 -5.05 0.30 4.13
CA ILE A 118 -3.90 0.66 4.95
C ILE A 118 -4.21 0.31 6.40
N SER A 119 -3.40 -0.55 7.00
CA SER A 119 -3.55 -0.97 8.39
C SER A 119 -2.68 -0.12 9.30
N ASN A 120 -1.38 -0.07 9.03
CA ASN A 120 -0.42 0.71 9.80
C ASN A 120 0.60 1.40 8.89
N ILE A 121 1.25 2.43 9.45
CA ILE A 121 2.39 3.10 8.83
C ILE A 121 3.51 3.17 9.87
N THR A 122 4.74 2.91 9.43
CA THR A 122 5.95 3.08 10.26
C THR A 122 6.70 4.32 9.80
N PHE A 123 6.87 5.28 10.70
CA PHE A 123 7.72 6.45 10.53
C PHE A 123 9.02 6.30 11.35
N TYR A 124 9.99 7.18 11.09
CA TYR A 124 11.27 7.17 11.78
C TYR A 124 11.58 8.53 12.40
N ALA A 125 12.06 8.51 13.64
CA ALA A 125 12.45 9.72 14.35
C ALA A 125 13.61 9.44 15.31
N TYR A 126 14.43 10.44 15.61
CA TYR A 126 15.40 10.37 16.69
C TYR A 126 15.37 11.63 17.55
N GLN A 127 15.80 11.50 18.80
CA GLN A 127 16.18 12.64 19.64
C GLN A 127 17.67 12.55 19.96
N THR A 128 18.40 13.67 19.85
CA THR A 128 19.84 13.68 20.10
C THR A 128 20.13 13.42 21.58
N SER A 129 21.17 12.62 21.85
CA SER A 129 21.55 12.14 23.19
C SER A 129 20.48 11.25 23.86
N SER A 130 19.65 10.57 23.08
CA SER A 130 18.76 9.53 23.60
C SER A 130 19.49 8.19 23.78
N SER A 131 18.93 7.31 24.61
CA SER A 131 19.31 5.90 24.66
C SER A 131 18.52 5.09 23.62
N ILE A 132 18.80 3.79 23.50
CA ILE A 132 17.99 2.88 22.66
C ILE A 132 16.58 2.60 23.22
N THR A 133 16.27 3.04 24.44
CA THR A 133 14.88 3.07 24.89
C THR A 133 14.20 4.28 24.27
N SER A 134 13.14 4.05 23.49
CA SER A 134 12.46 5.13 22.76
C SER A 134 11.96 6.22 23.69
N THR A 135 12.21 7.47 23.30
CA THR A 135 11.73 8.68 23.96
C THR A 135 10.53 9.31 23.24
N MET A 136 10.05 8.68 22.16
CA MET A 136 8.89 9.15 21.40
C MET A 136 7.61 8.90 22.20
N THR A 137 6.73 9.90 22.27
CA THR A 137 5.52 9.88 23.11
C THR A 137 4.23 9.95 22.30
N ALA A 138 4.28 10.55 21.12
CA ALA A 138 3.12 10.65 20.24
C ALA A 138 3.52 10.74 18.76
N ALA A 139 2.58 10.37 17.88
CA ALA A 139 2.61 10.70 16.46
C ALA A 139 1.19 10.99 16.00
N ASN A 140 1.01 12.06 15.25
CA ASN A 140 -0.25 12.37 14.57
C ASN A 140 -0.02 12.50 13.07
N LEU A 141 -1.09 12.27 12.29
CA LEU A 141 -1.02 12.10 10.84
C LEU A 141 -2.26 12.70 10.18
N ARG A 142 -2.02 13.41 9.09
CA ARG A 142 -3.02 13.76 8.07
C ARG A 142 -2.63 13.08 6.76
N ILE A 143 -3.62 12.58 6.03
CA ILE A 143 -3.45 12.11 4.65
C ILE A 143 -4.14 13.10 3.74
N TRP A 144 -3.40 13.66 2.79
CA TRP A 144 -3.90 14.60 1.80
C TRP A 144 -4.06 13.91 0.44
N ASP A 145 -5.07 14.31 -0.35
CA ASP A 145 -5.30 13.85 -1.74
C ASP A 145 -4.51 14.66 -2.80
N GLY A 146 -3.60 15.51 -2.33
CA GLY A 146 -2.71 16.33 -3.14
C GLY A 146 -1.60 16.92 -2.26
N ILE A 147 -0.77 17.79 -2.85
CA ILE A 147 0.34 18.44 -2.16
C ILE A 147 -0.21 19.26 -0.97
N PRO A 148 0.25 19.05 0.28
CA PRO A 148 -0.24 19.78 1.43
C PRO A 148 -0.07 21.30 1.27
N GLY A 149 -1.11 22.05 1.63
CA GLY A 149 -1.12 23.52 1.53
C GLY A 149 -1.41 24.08 0.13
N GLU A 150 -1.45 23.26 -0.92
CA GLU A 150 -1.80 23.71 -2.27
C GLU A 150 -3.32 23.83 -2.48
N VAL A 151 -3.71 24.76 -3.36
CA VAL A 151 -5.13 24.97 -3.70
C VAL A 151 -5.68 23.73 -4.41
N GLY A 152 -6.74 23.16 -3.85
CA GLY A 152 -7.41 21.97 -4.38
C GLY A 152 -7.02 20.68 -3.68
N SER A 153 -5.94 20.67 -2.88
CA SER A 153 -5.61 19.56 -1.99
C SER A 153 -6.42 19.63 -0.70
N GLN A 154 -6.89 18.51 -0.19
CA GLN A 154 -7.69 18.41 1.04
C GLN A 154 -7.21 17.24 1.90
N VAL A 155 -7.41 17.35 3.21
CA VAL A 155 -7.22 16.23 4.13
C VAL A 155 -8.37 15.24 3.94
N VAL A 156 -8.04 14.01 3.57
CA VAL A 156 -9.01 12.92 3.37
C VAL A 156 -9.05 11.94 4.54
N TRP A 157 -8.07 11.98 5.44
CA TRP A 157 -8.05 11.19 6.67
C TRP A 157 -7.15 11.82 7.74
N GLY A 158 -7.50 11.59 9.00
CA GLY A 158 -6.71 12.02 10.17
C GLY A 158 -6.90 13.49 10.52
N ASP A 159 -6.07 13.97 11.45
CA ASP A 159 -6.05 15.34 11.94
C ASP A 159 -4.67 15.69 12.50
N ASP A 160 -4.47 16.95 12.90
CA ASP A 160 -3.18 17.49 13.33
C ASP A 160 -2.90 17.38 14.84
N SER A 161 -3.77 16.73 15.61
CA SER A 161 -3.72 16.75 17.08
C SER A 161 -3.84 15.38 17.73
N THR A 162 -4.58 14.45 17.13
CA THR A 162 -4.85 13.12 17.68
C THR A 162 -3.62 12.24 17.61
N ASN A 163 -3.12 11.83 18.78
CA ASN A 163 -2.08 10.80 18.85
C ASN A 163 -2.65 9.44 18.41
N ILE A 164 -2.08 8.89 17.34
CA ILE A 164 -2.43 7.57 16.79
C ILE A 164 -1.27 6.58 16.85
N MET A 165 -0.19 6.94 17.55
CA MET A 165 0.96 6.05 17.76
C MET A 165 0.57 4.87 18.66
N THR A 166 0.86 3.68 18.16
CA THR A 166 0.54 2.41 18.83
C THR A 166 1.78 1.72 19.41
N ALA A 167 2.95 1.94 18.79
CA ALA A 167 4.22 1.43 19.28
C ALA A 167 5.38 2.33 18.87
N THR A 168 6.46 2.25 19.62
CA THR A 168 7.74 2.84 19.27
C THR A 168 8.89 2.00 19.83
N GLY A 169 10.02 1.95 19.15
CA GLY A 169 11.17 1.16 19.57
C GLY A 169 12.42 1.45 18.76
N TRP A 170 13.58 1.04 19.27
CA TRP A 170 14.85 1.18 18.55
C TRP A 170 14.82 0.39 17.25
N SER A 171 15.16 1.05 16.14
CA SER A 171 15.11 0.47 14.80
C SER A 171 16.30 -0.43 14.46
N GLY A 172 17.32 -0.47 15.31
CA GLY A 172 18.61 -1.09 14.96
C GLY A 172 19.61 -0.12 14.32
N ILE A 173 19.24 1.15 14.14
CA ILE A 173 19.99 2.11 13.31
C ILE A 173 20.45 3.32 14.13
N TYR A 174 21.67 3.79 13.88
CA TYR A 174 22.18 5.08 14.36
C TYR A 174 22.30 6.09 13.22
N ARG A 175 21.93 7.35 13.49
CA ARG A 175 22.16 8.48 12.58
C ARG A 175 23.53 9.12 12.85
N VAL A 176 24.42 9.08 11.88
CA VAL A 176 25.81 9.56 11.98
C VAL A 176 26.22 10.35 10.73
N THR A 177 27.46 10.86 10.72
CA THR A 177 28.15 11.41 9.55
C THR A 177 29.32 10.52 9.17
N GLU A 178 29.92 10.76 8.00
CA GLU A 178 31.17 10.10 7.59
C GLU A 178 32.30 10.22 8.62
N THR A 179 32.33 11.30 9.41
CA THR A 179 33.35 11.54 10.45
C THR A 179 32.95 11.06 11.84
N THR A 180 31.73 10.57 12.02
CA THR A 180 31.17 10.16 13.31
C THR A 180 30.59 8.75 13.29
N SER A 181 30.97 7.92 12.32
CA SER A 181 30.63 6.49 12.33
C SER A 181 31.08 5.84 13.65
N GLY A 182 30.21 4.98 14.19
CA GLY A 182 30.31 4.39 15.52
C GLY A 182 29.71 5.23 16.66
N ASP A 183 29.26 6.46 16.41
CA ASP A 183 28.57 7.29 17.40
C ASP A 183 27.16 6.73 17.71
N THR A 184 26.79 6.75 18.99
CA THR A 184 25.50 6.28 19.51
C THR A 184 24.55 7.40 19.94
N LEU A 185 24.89 8.67 19.69
CA LEU A 185 24.11 9.82 20.18
C LEU A 185 22.74 9.98 19.52
N ARG A 186 22.46 9.32 18.40
CA ARG A 186 21.20 9.46 17.65
C ARG A 186 20.64 8.09 17.25
N PRO A 187 20.20 7.27 18.22
CA PRO A 187 19.47 6.05 17.90
C PRO A 187 18.15 6.44 17.22
N ILE A 188 17.86 5.81 16.09
CA ILE A 188 16.62 6.02 15.37
C ILE A 188 15.55 5.10 15.98
N MET A 189 14.37 5.66 16.20
CA MET A 189 13.18 4.96 16.66
C MET A 189 12.23 4.75 15.51
N THR A 190 11.59 3.59 15.46
CA THR A 190 10.35 3.39 14.70
C THR A 190 9.19 4.01 15.47
N ASN A 191 8.25 4.62 14.76
CA ASN A 191 6.99 5.11 15.29
C ASN A 191 5.86 4.49 14.46
N GLU A 192 5.18 3.50 15.03
CA GLU A 192 4.11 2.77 14.36
C GLU A 192 2.76 3.41 14.65
N VAL A 193 2.04 3.82 13.62
CA VAL A 193 0.70 4.41 13.71
C VAL A 193 -0.36 3.50 13.10
N ALA A 194 -1.52 3.40 13.75
CA ALA A 194 -2.66 2.66 13.22
C ALA A 194 -3.58 3.59 12.42
N VAL A 195 -3.81 3.25 11.15
CA VAL A 195 -4.61 4.07 10.22
C VAL A 195 -5.97 3.43 9.95
N ASN A 196 -5.98 2.15 9.56
CA ASN A 196 -7.20 1.37 9.29
C ASN A 196 -8.18 2.06 8.32
N THR A 197 -7.68 2.56 7.19
CA THR A 197 -8.49 3.24 6.18
C THR A 197 -8.29 2.65 4.79
N VAL A 198 -9.30 2.78 3.94
CA VAL A 198 -9.21 2.40 2.52
C VAL A 198 -8.92 3.64 1.69
N LEU A 199 -7.84 3.59 0.93
CA LEU A 199 -7.53 4.60 -0.09
C LEU A 199 -7.66 3.96 -1.48
N ILE A 200 -8.36 4.66 -2.36
CA ILE A 200 -8.56 4.24 -3.75
C ILE A 200 -7.29 4.54 -4.59
N PRO A 201 -7.20 4.12 -5.86
CA PRO A 201 -6.05 4.50 -6.68
C PRO A 201 -5.90 6.02 -6.76
N GLY A 202 -4.68 6.51 -6.58
CA GLY A 202 -4.37 7.94 -6.52
C GLY A 202 -3.00 8.23 -5.93
N THR A 203 -2.60 9.51 -5.96
CA THR A 203 -1.39 10.01 -5.29
C THR A 203 -1.84 10.73 -4.01
N TYR A 204 -1.21 10.40 -2.91
CA TYR A 204 -1.53 10.93 -1.59
C TYR A 204 -0.26 11.41 -0.91
N TRP A 205 -0.41 12.35 0.02
CA TRP A 205 0.68 12.82 0.87
C TRP A 205 0.41 12.45 2.32
N LEU A 206 1.41 11.86 2.96
CA LEU A 206 1.42 11.67 4.41
C LEU A 206 2.01 12.93 5.02
N ASP A 207 1.33 13.51 6.01
CA ASP A 207 1.76 14.71 6.72
C ASP A 207 1.72 14.47 8.23
N TRP A 208 2.90 14.36 8.84
CA TRP A 208 3.03 13.89 10.22
C TRP A 208 3.99 14.72 11.05
N GLN A 209 3.78 14.62 12.36
CA GLN A 209 4.68 15.13 13.39
C GLN A 209 4.72 14.15 14.54
N THR A 210 5.80 14.22 15.32
CA THR A 210 6.01 13.37 16.49
C THR A 210 6.36 14.21 17.71
N ASP A 211 6.06 13.66 18.88
CA ASP A 211 6.43 14.23 20.17
C ASP A 211 7.43 13.33 20.89
N GLY A 212 8.21 13.91 21.80
CA GLY A 212 9.16 13.15 22.59
C GLY A 212 9.67 13.89 23.81
N THR A 213 10.34 13.17 24.70
CA THR A 213 10.67 13.71 26.04
C THR A 213 11.95 14.54 26.13
N LEU A 214 12.80 14.54 25.11
CA LEU A 214 14.08 15.28 25.12
C LEU A 214 14.01 16.64 24.43
N ILE A 215 15.02 17.48 24.67
CA ILE A 215 15.08 18.87 24.18
C ILE A 215 15.47 18.94 22.69
N SER A 216 16.31 18.02 22.21
CA SER A 216 16.78 18.02 20.82
C SER A 216 16.00 17.02 19.99
N GLY A 217 14.97 17.51 19.30
CA GLY A 217 14.10 16.73 18.42
C GLY A 217 12.68 16.64 18.98
N PRO A 218 11.83 15.76 18.44
CA PRO A 218 12.17 14.72 17.45
C PRO A 218 12.65 15.25 16.09
N TRP A 219 13.60 14.56 15.48
CA TRP A 219 14.14 14.84 14.15
C TRP A 219 13.81 13.68 13.22
N ALA A 220 13.28 13.98 12.03
CA ALA A 220 13.02 12.99 10.98
C ALA A 220 14.28 12.84 10.12
N PRO A 221 14.94 11.67 10.12
CA PRO A 221 16.08 11.45 9.25
C PRO A 221 15.61 11.36 7.78
N PRO A 222 16.34 11.96 6.82
CA PRO A 222 16.04 11.79 5.40
C PRO A 222 16.42 10.39 4.92
N ILE A 223 15.88 10.00 3.76
CA ILE A 223 16.32 8.83 2.99
C ILE A 223 17.84 8.94 2.79
N SER A 224 18.55 7.84 3.00
CA SER A 224 20.00 7.77 2.90
C SER A 224 20.40 6.71 1.89
N ILE A 225 20.99 7.14 0.77
CA ILE A 225 21.48 6.27 -0.30
C ILE A 225 22.92 6.69 -0.58
N LEU A 226 23.85 5.74 -0.52
CA LEU A 226 25.27 6.02 -0.71
C LEU A 226 25.54 6.65 -2.09
N GLY A 227 26.17 7.83 -2.10
CA GLY A 227 26.52 8.58 -3.29
C GLY A 227 25.37 9.36 -3.94
N GLN A 228 24.22 9.50 -3.26
CA GLN A 228 23.04 10.19 -3.81
C GLN A 228 22.55 11.31 -2.88
N ALA A 229 22.71 12.56 -3.33
CA ALA A 229 22.29 13.74 -2.57
C ALA A 229 20.78 14.05 -2.71
N VAL A 230 20.22 13.83 -3.91
CA VAL A 230 18.79 14.05 -4.19
C VAL A 230 18.02 12.77 -3.90
N THR A 231 17.23 12.74 -2.83
CA THR A 231 16.57 11.50 -2.37
C THR A 231 15.05 11.51 -2.39
N GLY A 232 14.43 12.65 -2.70
CA GLY A 232 12.97 12.74 -2.81
C GLY A 232 12.48 14.18 -2.90
N ASN A 233 11.20 14.35 -2.61
CA ASN A 233 10.45 15.59 -2.72
C ASN A 233 9.66 15.90 -1.45
N GLY A 234 10.23 15.53 -0.30
CA GLY A 234 9.64 15.81 1.00
C GLY A 234 9.39 17.31 1.18
N MET A 235 8.43 17.62 2.04
CA MET A 235 8.07 18.97 2.42
C MET A 235 8.10 19.13 3.93
N GLN A 236 8.25 20.38 4.38
CA GLN A 236 8.21 20.74 5.78
C GLN A 236 7.31 21.96 5.97
N SER A 237 6.50 21.92 7.02
CA SER A 237 5.83 23.07 7.59
C SER A 237 6.45 23.42 8.94
N VAL A 238 6.59 24.71 9.19
CA VAL A 238 7.07 25.28 10.47
C VAL A 238 6.03 26.18 11.12
N ASP A 239 4.77 26.03 10.71
CA ASP A 239 3.63 26.88 11.09
C ASP A 239 2.34 26.08 11.30
N GLY A 240 2.45 24.84 11.79
CA GLY A 240 1.29 23.98 12.09
C GLY A 240 0.61 23.39 10.87
N GLY A 241 1.30 23.36 9.73
CA GLY A 241 0.76 22.88 8.47
C GLY A 241 -0.13 23.90 7.76
N VAL A 242 0.12 25.19 7.97
CA VAL A 242 -0.52 26.27 7.19
C VAL A 242 0.19 26.45 5.85
N THR A 243 1.53 26.44 5.84
CA THR A 243 2.35 26.47 4.63
C THR A 243 3.39 25.37 4.63
N TYR A 244 3.71 24.88 3.43
CA TYR A 244 4.70 23.83 3.22
C TYR A 244 5.76 24.31 2.23
N ALA A 245 7.02 24.10 2.59
CA ALA A 245 8.17 24.33 1.73
C ALA A 245 8.87 23.01 1.41
N ALA A 246 9.52 22.93 0.25
CA ALA A 246 10.35 21.78 -0.09
C ALA A 246 11.48 21.61 0.92
N VAL A 247 11.69 20.37 1.34
CA VAL A 247 12.82 19.98 2.17
C VAL A 247 14.07 19.95 1.31
N VAL A 248 15.07 20.75 1.69
CA VAL A 248 16.37 20.83 1.02
C VAL A 248 17.50 20.74 2.04
N ASP A 249 18.61 20.13 1.67
CA ASP A 249 19.83 20.17 2.46
C ASP A 249 20.45 21.57 2.36
N SER A 250 20.87 22.16 3.48
CA SER A 250 21.37 23.55 3.48
C SER A 250 22.81 23.69 2.99
N GLY A 251 23.55 22.59 2.88
CA GLY A 251 24.91 22.54 2.33
C GLY A 251 24.92 22.52 0.81
N THR A 252 23.98 21.80 0.19
CA THR A 252 23.97 21.57 -1.27
C THR A 252 22.74 22.10 -1.99
N ALA A 253 21.68 22.47 -1.27
CA ALA A 253 20.35 22.79 -1.80
C ALA A 253 19.66 21.62 -2.54
N ASP A 254 20.13 20.39 -2.35
CA ASP A 254 19.50 19.20 -2.91
C ASP A 254 18.23 18.82 -2.12
N PRO A 255 17.13 18.44 -2.80
CA PRO A 255 15.91 18.03 -2.13
C PRO A 255 16.01 16.60 -1.58
N ALA A 256 15.33 16.36 -0.46
CA ALA A 256 15.33 15.06 0.22
C ALA A 256 13.92 14.54 0.47
N GLY A 257 13.79 13.22 0.53
CA GLY A 257 12.57 12.52 0.96
C GLY A 257 12.74 11.87 2.32
N PHE A 258 11.65 11.35 2.87
CA PHE A 258 11.59 10.72 4.17
C PHE A 258 11.23 9.23 4.05
N PRO A 259 11.94 8.33 4.75
CA PRO A 259 11.59 6.92 4.73
C PRO A 259 10.33 6.67 5.54
N PHE A 260 9.45 5.81 5.03
CA PHE A 260 8.31 5.27 5.74
C PHE A 260 7.88 3.95 5.09
N ILE A 261 7.18 3.13 5.87
CA ILE A 261 6.64 1.86 5.40
C ILE A 261 5.13 1.88 5.58
N ILE A 262 4.38 1.61 4.52
CA ILE A 262 2.92 1.41 4.57
C ILE A 262 2.65 -0.09 4.54
N ALA A 263 1.96 -0.60 5.56
CA ALA A 263 1.54 -1.99 5.62
C ALA A 263 0.01 -2.12 5.62
N GLY A 264 -0.47 -3.17 4.97
CA GLY A 264 -1.90 -3.43 4.85
C GLY A 264 -2.22 -4.54 3.88
N ASN A 265 -3.35 -4.42 3.21
CA ASN A 265 -3.80 -5.38 2.20
C ASN A 265 -4.23 -4.65 0.93
N LEU A 266 -4.09 -5.32 -0.22
CA LEU A 266 -4.77 -4.85 -1.42
C LEU A 266 -6.28 -4.89 -1.18
N ASN A 267 -6.95 -3.79 -1.48
CA ASN A 267 -8.40 -3.72 -1.36
C ASN A 267 -9.01 -4.40 -2.59
N GLY A 268 -9.46 -5.65 -2.44
CA GLY A 268 -10.06 -6.51 -3.47
C GLY A 268 -9.12 -7.65 -3.92
N PHE A 269 -9.57 -8.89 -4.19
CA PHE A 269 -10.89 -9.35 -4.62
C PHE A 269 -11.69 -8.26 -5.34
N GLY A 270 -11.12 -7.73 -6.43
CA GLY A 270 -11.98 -7.10 -7.43
C GLY A 270 -13.04 -8.13 -7.82
N ALA A 271 -14.32 -7.71 -7.92
CA ALA A 271 -15.39 -8.55 -8.46
C ALA A 271 -14.83 -9.35 -9.65
N PRO A 272 -15.12 -10.67 -9.78
CA PRO A 272 -14.58 -11.47 -10.87
C PRO A 272 -14.78 -10.67 -12.13
N LYS A 273 -13.68 -10.33 -12.82
CA LYS A 273 -13.74 -9.65 -14.10
C LYS A 273 -14.69 -10.50 -14.91
N THR A 274 -15.91 -10.02 -15.16
CA THR A 274 -16.85 -10.75 -15.98
C THR A 274 -16.14 -10.85 -17.30
N ILE A 275 -15.61 -12.03 -17.63
CA ILE A 275 -15.20 -12.31 -19.00
C ILE A 275 -16.51 -12.11 -19.74
N PRO A 276 -16.66 -11.10 -20.62
CA PRO A 276 -17.83 -11.03 -21.47
C PRO A 276 -17.79 -12.35 -22.25
N LEU A 277 -18.65 -13.28 -21.84
CA LEU A 277 -18.68 -14.59 -22.43
C LEU A 277 -19.23 -14.34 -23.83
N LEU A 278 -18.34 -14.21 -24.82
CA LEU A 278 -18.68 -14.17 -26.24
C LEU A 278 -19.60 -15.34 -26.64
N ALA A 279 -19.78 -16.35 -25.76
CA ALA A 279 -20.68 -17.46 -25.94
C ALA A 279 -22.12 -17.06 -26.23
N ASN A 280 -22.69 -15.98 -25.68
CA ASN A 280 -24.10 -15.68 -25.97
C ASN A 280 -24.31 -15.27 -27.43
N GLU A 281 -23.43 -14.44 -27.98
CA GLU A 281 -23.50 -14.04 -29.39
C GLU A 281 -22.99 -15.14 -30.34
N MET A 282 -21.96 -15.89 -29.95
CA MET A 282 -21.47 -17.04 -30.72
C MET A 282 -22.47 -18.20 -30.78
N LEU A 283 -23.22 -18.45 -29.72
CA LEU A 283 -24.25 -19.50 -29.70
C LEU A 283 -25.45 -19.12 -30.57
N LEU A 284 -25.82 -17.83 -30.60
CA LEU A 284 -26.83 -17.31 -31.51
C LEU A 284 -26.36 -17.40 -32.98
N LEU A 285 -25.11 -17.08 -33.27
CA LEU A 285 -24.52 -17.22 -34.61
C LEU A 285 -24.45 -18.68 -35.06
N LEU A 286 -24.07 -19.60 -34.18
CA LEU A 286 -24.04 -21.04 -34.47
C LEU A 286 -25.45 -21.60 -34.71
N ALA A 287 -26.44 -21.19 -33.91
CA ALA A 287 -27.84 -21.58 -34.09
C ALA A 287 -28.40 -21.06 -35.43
N ALA A 288 -28.09 -19.81 -35.79
CA ALA A 288 -28.47 -19.23 -37.08
C ALA A 288 -27.82 -19.98 -38.26
N LEU A 289 -26.53 -20.35 -38.14
CA LEU A 289 -25.82 -21.12 -39.16
C LEU A 289 -26.44 -22.52 -39.35
N LEU A 290 -26.76 -23.22 -38.26
CA LEU A 290 -27.40 -24.53 -38.29
C LEU A 290 -28.81 -24.46 -38.91
N ALA A 291 -29.58 -23.42 -38.61
CA ALA A 291 -30.89 -23.19 -39.22
C ALA A 291 -30.78 -22.94 -40.74
N LEU A 292 -29.79 -22.18 -41.17
CA LEU A 292 -29.53 -21.92 -42.59
C LEU A 292 -29.16 -23.19 -43.35
N VAL A 293 -28.26 -24.02 -42.77
CA VAL A 293 -27.87 -25.31 -43.35
C VAL A 293 -29.07 -26.26 -43.47
N ALA A 294 -29.93 -26.30 -42.45
CA ALA A 294 -31.17 -27.09 -42.51
C ALA A 294 -32.10 -26.62 -43.63
N LEU A 295 -32.26 -25.30 -43.80
CA LEU A 295 -33.10 -24.74 -44.88
C LEU A 295 -32.57 -25.08 -46.27
N VAL A 296 -31.26 -24.94 -46.48
CA VAL A 296 -30.60 -25.28 -47.76
C VAL A 296 -30.74 -26.77 -48.06
N THR A 297 -30.59 -27.63 -47.06
CA THR A 297 -30.73 -29.09 -47.20
C THR A 297 -32.17 -29.50 -47.52
N ILE A 298 -33.15 -28.85 -46.91
CA ILE A 298 -34.58 -29.07 -47.20
C ILE A 298 -34.90 -28.61 -48.64
N ARG A 299 -34.41 -27.43 -49.05
CA ARG A 299 -34.63 -26.90 -50.41
C ARG A 299 -34.04 -27.82 -51.48
N ARG A 300 -32.84 -28.39 -51.25
CA ARG A 300 -32.22 -29.37 -52.16
C ARG A 300 -32.94 -30.71 -52.24
N LYS A 301 -33.72 -31.10 -51.23
CA LYS A 301 -34.54 -32.33 -51.24
C LYS A 301 -35.95 -32.13 -51.83
N MET A 302 -36.34 -30.88 -52.09
CA MET A 302 -37.63 -30.52 -52.67
C MET A 302 -37.55 -30.05 -54.13
N ALA A 303 -36.33 -29.82 -54.64
CA ALA A 303 -36.03 -29.80 -56.06
C ALA A 303 -35.77 -31.23 -56.55
#